data_AF-A0A6V7KYU7-F1
#
_entry.id   AF-A0A6V7KYU7-F1
#
_cell.length_a   1.000
_cell.length_b   1.000
_cell.length_c   1.000
_cell.angle_alpha   90.00
_cell.angle_beta   90.00
_cell.angle_gamma   90.00
#
_symmetry.space_group_name_H-M   'P 1'
#
loop_
_entity.id
_entity.type
_entity.pdbx_description
1 polymer ?
#
loop_
_entity_poly.entity_id
_entity_poly.type
_entity_poly.pdbx_seq_one_letter_code
_entity_poly.pdbx_strand_id
1 'polypeptide(L)'
;SLFAPEGSRYNIGRTPIGGADFSDRGYTLDDVEGDVTLTNFSLTHDDHNYKIPFMKWARQLNSELKIMAVAWTAPIWMKTNHAYTGPNGVLKEEYYKLFADYLIKFLEHYKKEGVPIWALGPTNEVDNVFRFGEFIVDMGWKPQAMANWMVNDFWPALQASQSKETIIVQFNEQRSLLPGWIDEFHAANKEVEKMYAGIAHHWYHDKTSPASNLDETHKKYPDKFLIMGEASCERGDKTKSVINLGSWSGAEDYIHDIIE
;
A
#
# COMPACT_ATOMS: atom_id res chain seq x y z
N SER A 1 3.07 -24.51 -6.41
CA SER A 1 3.27 -23.62 -7.59
C SER A 1 3.91 -22.29 -7.23
N LEU A 2 3.34 -21.46 -6.34
CA LEU A 2 3.89 -20.11 -6.09
C LEU A 2 5.07 -20.08 -5.11
N PHE A 3 4.92 -20.62 -3.91
CA PHE A 3 5.89 -20.42 -2.82
C PHE A 3 6.90 -21.56 -2.64
N ALA A 4 6.50 -22.79 -2.94
CA ALA A 4 7.35 -23.96 -2.70
C ALA A 4 8.62 -23.96 -3.58
N PRO A 5 9.73 -24.58 -3.14
CA PRO A 5 11.00 -24.61 -3.86
C PRO A 5 10.92 -25.17 -5.28
N GLU A 6 10.01 -26.11 -5.53
CA GLU A 6 9.75 -26.74 -6.82
C GLU A 6 8.89 -25.90 -7.78
N GLY A 7 8.44 -24.72 -7.35
CA GLY A 7 7.64 -23.78 -8.13
C GLY A 7 8.36 -22.47 -8.45
N SER A 8 7.61 -21.38 -8.56
CA SER A 8 8.14 -20.03 -8.84
C SER A 8 8.87 -19.39 -7.65
N ARG A 9 8.81 -20.02 -6.46
CA ARG A 9 9.49 -19.62 -5.23
C ARG A 9 9.33 -18.13 -4.87
N TYR A 10 8.10 -17.62 -4.97
CA TYR A 10 7.78 -16.24 -4.59
C TYR A 10 8.25 -15.96 -3.16
N ASN A 11 8.94 -14.84 -2.96
CA ASN A 11 9.52 -14.42 -1.69
C ASN A 11 9.01 -13.06 -1.20
N ILE A 12 8.05 -12.47 -1.92
CA ILE A 12 7.31 -11.28 -1.49
C ILE A 12 5.81 -11.56 -1.62
N GLY A 13 5.05 -11.18 -0.60
CA GLY A 13 3.59 -11.14 -0.62
C GLY A 13 3.11 -9.76 -0.21
N ARG A 14 2.01 -9.29 -0.79
CA ARG A 14 1.37 -8.01 -0.46
C ARG A 14 -0.02 -8.25 0.12
N THR A 15 -0.39 -7.53 1.18
CA THR A 15 -1.71 -7.65 1.83
C THR A 15 -2.32 -6.28 2.12
N PRO A 16 -3.64 -6.12 1.97
CA PRO A 16 -4.34 -4.94 2.46
C PRO A 16 -4.40 -4.87 3.98
N ILE A 17 -4.40 -3.65 4.51
CA ILE A 17 -4.79 -3.30 5.87
C ILE A 17 -6.25 -2.85 5.79
N GLY A 18 -7.16 -3.62 6.39
CA GLY A 18 -8.60 -3.47 6.13
C GLY A 18 -9.00 -4.00 4.75
N GLY A 19 -10.11 -3.47 4.23
CA GLY A 19 -10.65 -3.83 2.92
C GLY A 19 -10.00 -3.07 1.76
N ALA A 20 -10.13 -3.65 0.57
CA ALA A 20 -9.70 -3.10 -0.72
C ALA A 20 -10.81 -3.34 -1.77
N ASP A 21 -10.57 -2.96 -3.03
CA ASP A 21 -11.48 -3.24 -4.15
C ASP A 21 -11.70 -4.74 -4.42
N PHE A 22 -10.70 -5.58 -4.15
CA PHE A 22 -10.83 -7.05 -4.15
C PHE A 22 -11.40 -7.63 -2.84
N SER A 23 -12.13 -6.82 -2.06
CA SER A 23 -12.93 -7.27 -0.92
C SER A 23 -14.42 -7.28 -1.27
N ASP A 24 -15.22 -8.09 -0.58
CA ASP A 24 -16.67 -8.18 -0.80
C ASP A 24 -17.46 -6.99 -0.23
N ARG A 25 -16.81 -6.18 0.62
CA ARG A 25 -17.36 -4.99 1.27
C ARG A 25 -16.26 -3.97 1.58
N GLY A 26 -16.67 -2.72 1.77
CA GLY A 26 -15.82 -1.71 2.43
C GLY A 26 -15.79 -1.96 3.94
N TYR A 27 -14.60 -2.05 4.51
CA TYR A 27 -14.38 -2.15 5.95
C TYR A 27 -12.99 -1.66 6.33
N THR A 28 -12.83 -1.24 7.57
CA THR A 28 -11.52 -1.04 8.19
C THR A 28 -11.37 -1.91 9.43
N LEU A 29 -10.28 -1.75 10.16
CA LEU A 29 -10.06 -2.45 11.42
C LEU A 29 -10.66 -1.69 12.61
N ASP A 30 -11.28 -0.51 12.40
CA ASP A 30 -11.89 0.31 13.46
C ASP A 30 -13.09 1.14 12.96
N ASP A 31 -14.16 0.46 12.55
CA ASP A 31 -15.35 1.10 11.96
C ASP A 31 -16.36 1.64 13.00
N VAL A 32 -16.05 1.60 14.30
CA VAL A 32 -16.90 2.22 15.33
C VAL A 32 -16.70 3.73 15.30
N GLU A 33 -17.77 4.45 14.97
CA GLU A 33 -17.79 5.91 14.85
C GLU A 33 -17.20 6.59 16.09
N GLY A 34 -16.19 7.45 15.87
CA GLY A 34 -15.63 8.30 16.91
C GLY A 34 -14.78 7.57 17.96
N ASP A 35 -14.28 6.37 17.67
CA ASP A 35 -13.35 5.67 18.56
C ASP A 35 -11.94 6.28 18.55
N VAL A 36 -11.81 7.45 19.14
CA VAL A 36 -10.55 8.19 19.26
C VAL A 36 -9.51 7.51 20.16
N THR A 37 -9.85 6.36 20.73
CA THR A 37 -8.97 5.55 21.57
C THR A 37 -8.57 4.21 20.93
N LEU A 38 -9.09 3.91 19.73
CA LEU A 38 -8.94 2.63 19.04
C LEU A 38 -9.34 1.42 19.90
N THR A 39 -10.24 1.58 20.88
CA THR A 39 -10.64 0.49 21.79
C THR A 39 -11.38 -0.65 21.10
N ASN A 40 -12.06 -0.36 20.00
CA ASN A 40 -12.80 -1.27 19.13
C ASN A 40 -11.98 -1.75 17.94
N PHE A 41 -10.73 -1.29 17.80
CA PHE A 41 -9.84 -1.82 16.78
C PHE A 41 -9.73 -3.34 16.91
N SER A 42 -10.04 -4.05 15.82
CA SER A 42 -9.97 -5.51 15.79
C SER A 42 -9.59 -6.02 14.40
N LEU A 43 -8.86 -7.13 14.40
CA LEU A 43 -8.73 -7.94 13.18
C LEU A 43 -10.10 -8.55 12.85
N THR A 44 -10.40 -8.63 11.56
CA THR A 44 -11.72 -9.03 11.09
C THR A 44 -11.76 -10.50 10.70
N HIS A 45 -12.95 -10.97 10.30
CA HIS A 45 -13.14 -12.29 9.72
C HIS A 45 -12.15 -12.55 8.57
N ASP A 46 -11.92 -11.56 7.72
CA ASP A 46 -11.05 -11.65 6.55
C ASP A 46 -9.58 -11.90 6.95
N ASP A 47 -9.13 -11.24 8.01
CA ASP A 47 -7.80 -11.43 8.57
C ASP A 47 -7.63 -12.84 9.14
N HIS A 48 -8.58 -13.27 9.98
CA HIS A 48 -8.49 -14.53 10.72
C HIS A 48 -8.68 -15.78 9.85
N ASN A 49 -9.55 -15.73 8.85
CA ASN A 49 -9.93 -16.91 8.08
C ASN A 49 -9.25 -17.01 6.72
N TYR A 50 -8.80 -15.89 6.17
CA TYR A 50 -8.15 -15.87 4.86
C TYR A 50 -6.71 -15.40 4.98
N LYS A 51 -6.48 -14.11 5.26
CA LYS A 51 -5.17 -13.48 5.09
C LYS A 51 -4.09 -14.15 5.94
N ILE A 52 -4.28 -14.23 7.26
CA ILE A 52 -3.27 -14.76 8.19
C ILE A 52 -3.00 -16.25 7.96
N PRO A 53 -4.02 -17.14 7.87
CA PRO A 53 -3.78 -18.56 7.58
C PRO A 53 -3.00 -18.79 6.27
N PHE A 54 -3.36 -18.10 5.18
CA PHE A 54 -2.65 -18.26 3.91
C PHE A 54 -1.21 -17.74 3.98
N MET A 55 -0.96 -16.62 4.66
CA MET A 55 0.40 -16.13 4.87
C MET A 55 1.24 -17.09 5.71
N LYS A 56 0.67 -17.67 6.78
CA LYS A 56 1.36 -18.70 7.59
C LYS A 56 1.70 -19.92 6.75
N TRP A 57 0.77 -20.39 5.92
CA TRP A 57 1.00 -21.53 5.03
C TRP A 57 2.07 -21.21 3.98
N ALA A 58 2.02 -20.04 3.35
CA ALA A 58 3.03 -19.61 2.39
C ALA A 58 4.43 -19.55 3.03
N ARG A 59 4.54 -19.10 4.28
CA ARG A 59 5.82 -19.09 5.04
C ARG A 59 6.34 -20.48 5.41
N GLN A 60 5.46 -21.47 5.57
CA GLN A 60 5.88 -22.87 5.74
C GLN A 60 6.53 -23.43 4.46
N LEU A 61 6.07 -22.97 3.29
CA LEU A 61 6.62 -23.36 1.99
C LEU A 61 7.89 -22.55 1.61
N ASN A 62 7.95 -21.28 2.02
CA ASN A 62 9.11 -20.41 1.84
C ASN A 62 9.37 -19.56 3.08
N SER A 63 10.35 -19.94 3.89
CA SER A 63 10.71 -19.22 5.11
C SER A 63 11.28 -17.82 4.86
N GLU A 64 11.73 -17.53 3.64
CA GLU A 64 12.25 -16.20 3.25
C GLU A 64 11.17 -15.23 2.77
N LEU A 65 9.89 -15.66 2.78
CA LEU A 65 8.78 -14.81 2.37
C LEU A 65 8.67 -13.55 3.25
N LYS A 66 8.76 -12.40 2.59
CA LYS A 66 8.55 -11.07 3.16
C LYS A 66 7.12 -10.61 2.86
N ILE A 67 6.44 -10.05 3.86
CA ILE A 67 5.09 -9.51 3.70
C ILE A 67 5.14 -7.99 3.71
N MET A 68 4.62 -7.36 2.66
CA MET A 68 4.34 -5.93 2.61
C MET A 68 2.85 -5.69 2.87
N ALA A 69 2.52 -4.82 3.82
CA ALA A 69 1.14 -4.42 4.09
C ALA A 69 0.90 -2.98 3.66
N VAL A 70 -0.23 -2.71 3.01
CA VAL A 70 -0.60 -1.36 2.55
C VAL A 70 -2.01 -1.03 3.00
N ALA A 71 -2.27 0.18 3.50
CA ALA A 71 -3.64 0.62 3.78
C ALA A 71 -4.28 1.24 2.54
N TRP A 72 -5.51 0.86 2.20
CA TRP A 72 -6.25 1.52 1.13
C TRP A 72 -7.00 2.75 1.63
N THR A 73 -7.44 2.74 2.89
CA THR A 73 -8.17 3.84 3.50
C THR A 73 -8.01 3.84 5.02
N ALA A 74 -8.19 4.99 5.65
CA ALA A 74 -8.51 5.10 7.07
C ALA A 74 -10.00 4.77 7.32
N PRO A 75 -10.42 4.54 8.59
CA PRO A 75 -11.83 4.50 8.96
C PRO A 75 -12.61 5.70 8.43
N ILE A 76 -13.83 5.49 7.94
CA ILE A 76 -14.56 6.52 7.19
C ILE A 76 -14.84 7.78 8.03
N TRP A 77 -15.01 7.62 9.34
CA TRP A 77 -15.22 8.74 10.26
C TRP A 77 -13.98 9.64 10.41
N MET A 78 -12.80 9.11 10.10
CA MET A 78 -11.56 9.88 10.02
C MET A 78 -11.41 10.67 8.72
N LYS A 79 -12.26 10.45 7.72
CA LYS A 79 -12.14 11.05 6.38
C LYS A 79 -13.08 12.23 6.18
N THR A 80 -12.66 13.16 5.33
CA THR A 80 -13.44 14.36 4.96
C THR A 80 -14.76 14.03 4.27
N ASN A 81 -14.80 12.98 3.47
CA ASN A 81 -15.98 12.57 2.70
C ASN A 81 -16.85 11.53 3.40
N HIS A 82 -16.43 11.01 4.57
CA HIS A 82 -17.15 9.99 5.33
C HIS A 82 -17.54 8.76 4.50
N ALA A 83 -16.67 8.33 3.58
CA ALA A 83 -16.95 7.20 2.69
C ALA A 83 -15.69 6.37 2.43
N TYR A 84 -15.86 5.09 2.12
CA TYR A 84 -14.75 4.22 1.72
C TYR A 84 -14.15 4.60 0.36
N THR A 85 -14.98 5.14 -0.53
CA THR A 85 -14.66 5.48 -1.91
C THR A 85 -15.19 6.86 -2.26
N GLY A 86 -14.56 7.55 -3.19
CA GLY A 86 -15.10 8.75 -3.82
C GLY A 86 -14.11 9.92 -3.85
N PRO A 87 -14.48 11.00 -4.54
CA PRO A 87 -13.59 12.12 -4.75
C PRO A 87 -13.26 12.84 -3.44
N ASN A 88 -12.05 13.40 -3.36
CA ASN A 88 -11.58 14.27 -2.28
C ASN A 88 -11.67 13.65 -0.87
N GLY A 89 -11.69 12.32 -0.76
CA GLY A 89 -11.63 11.60 0.50
C GLY A 89 -10.20 11.57 1.06
N VAL A 90 -9.86 12.58 1.86
CA VAL A 90 -8.56 12.69 2.54
C VAL A 90 -8.73 12.50 4.05
N LEU A 91 -7.65 12.14 4.73
CA LEU A 91 -7.63 12.08 6.20
C LEU A 91 -7.83 13.49 6.78
N LYS A 92 -8.69 13.64 7.78
CA LYS A 92 -8.82 14.91 8.51
C LYS A 92 -7.60 15.11 9.42
N GLU A 93 -7.10 16.35 9.49
CA GLU A 93 -5.91 16.68 10.26
C GLU A 93 -6.04 16.32 11.75
N GLU A 94 -7.23 16.42 12.34
CA GLU A 94 -7.45 16.02 13.74
C GLU A 94 -7.21 14.52 14.01
N TYR A 95 -7.16 13.67 12.97
CA TYR A 95 -6.97 12.23 13.09
C TYR A 95 -5.60 11.74 12.60
N TYR A 96 -4.67 12.64 12.30
CA TYR A 96 -3.33 12.29 11.81
C TYR A 96 -2.58 11.36 12.76
N LYS A 97 -2.49 11.75 14.03
CA LYS A 97 -1.90 10.91 15.08
C LYS A 97 -2.64 9.58 15.24
N LEU A 98 -3.97 9.63 15.21
CA LEU A 98 -4.80 8.44 15.43
C LEU A 98 -4.65 7.41 14.30
N PHE A 99 -4.52 7.87 13.06
CA PHE A 99 -4.25 7.01 11.91
C PHE A 99 -2.84 6.39 11.97
N ALA A 100 -1.85 7.14 12.45
CA ALA A 100 -0.53 6.55 12.75
C ALA A 100 -0.65 5.43 13.79
N ASP A 101 -1.34 5.68 14.91
CA ASP A 101 -1.56 4.68 15.96
C ASP A 101 -2.35 3.47 15.44
N TYR A 102 -3.30 3.65 14.51
CA TYR A 102 -4.04 2.59 13.81
C TYR A 102 -3.10 1.67 13.01
N LEU A 103 -2.16 2.23 12.24
CA LEU A 103 -1.18 1.45 11.48
C LEU A 103 -0.23 0.69 12.41
N ILE A 104 0.19 1.30 13.53
CA ILE A 104 1.02 0.61 14.54
C ILE A 104 0.25 -0.56 15.17
N LYS A 105 -1.03 -0.36 15.52
CA LYS A 105 -1.86 -1.41 16.10
C LYS A 105 -2.05 -2.59 15.14
N PHE A 106 -2.19 -2.33 13.85
CA PHE A 106 -2.16 -3.38 12.83
C PHE A 106 -0.86 -4.20 12.87
N LEU A 107 0.30 -3.53 12.84
CA LEU A 107 1.61 -4.18 12.89
C LEU A 107 1.77 -5.07 14.14
N GLU A 108 1.37 -4.55 15.30
CA GLU A 108 1.43 -5.29 16.57
C GLU A 108 0.50 -6.50 16.59
N HIS A 109 -0.74 -6.37 16.09
CA HIS A 109 -1.69 -7.48 16.03
C HIS A 109 -1.19 -8.58 15.07
N TYR A 110 -0.70 -8.22 13.89
CA TYR A 110 -0.13 -9.19 12.94
C TYR A 110 1.13 -9.88 13.48
N LYS A 111 1.98 -9.14 14.21
CA LYS A 111 3.14 -9.71 14.91
C LYS A 111 2.72 -10.70 16.00
N LYS A 112 1.71 -10.38 16.81
CA LYS A 112 1.12 -11.30 17.82
C LYS A 112 0.56 -12.57 17.19
N GLU A 113 -0.01 -12.45 16.01
CA GLU A 113 -0.48 -13.57 15.20
C GLU A 113 0.66 -14.38 14.55
N GLY A 114 1.93 -14.01 14.73
CA GLY A 114 3.07 -14.73 14.15
C GLY A 114 3.35 -14.39 12.69
N VAL A 115 2.77 -13.31 12.16
CA VAL A 115 3.00 -12.78 10.81
C VAL A 115 3.58 -11.36 10.92
N PRO A 116 4.84 -11.21 11.38
CA PRO A 116 5.51 -9.91 11.35
C PRO A 116 5.54 -9.38 9.93
N ILE A 117 5.21 -8.10 9.79
CA ILE A 117 5.22 -7.38 8.53
C ILE A 117 6.65 -6.90 8.26
N TRP A 118 7.16 -7.17 7.06
CA TRP A 118 8.48 -6.72 6.64
C TRP A 118 8.45 -5.24 6.27
N ALA A 119 7.48 -4.84 5.44
CA ALA A 119 7.34 -3.48 4.94
C ALA A 119 5.91 -2.96 5.10
N LEU A 120 5.77 -1.68 5.41
CA LEU A 120 4.48 -0.99 5.44
C LEU A 120 4.46 0.12 4.37
N GLY A 121 3.44 0.08 3.51
CA GLY A 121 3.02 1.21 2.68
C GLY A 121 1.93 2.00 3.39
N PRO A 122 2.14 3.28 3.75
CA PRO A 122 1.18 3.99 4.58
C PRO A 122 -0.19 4.17 3.92
N THR A 123 -0.24 4.33 2.61
CA THR A 123 -1.50 4.46 1.84
C THR A 123 -1.29 4.01 0.40
N ASN A 124 -2.27 3.29 -0.16
CA ASN A 124 -2.36 2.87 -1.56
C ASN A 124 -2.91 4.00 -2.44
N GLU A 125 -2.33 4.19 -3.63
CA GLU A 125 -2.82 5.09 -4.69
C GLU A 125 -3.28 6.46 -4.19
N VAL A 126 -2.36 7.17 -3.54
CA VAL A 126 -2.58 8.44 -2.85
C VAL A 126 -3.14 9.57 -3.72
N ASP A 127 -3.07 9.45 -5.04
CA ASP A 127 -3.54 10.47 -5.97
C ASP A 127 -4.94 10.17 -6.54
N ASN A 128 -5.47 8.95 -6.35
CA ASN A 128 -6.70 8.50 -7.01
C ASN A 128 -7.91 9.41 -6.72
N VAL A 129 -8.06 9.86 -5.47
CA VAL A 129 -9.22 10.67 -5.04
C VAL A 129 -9.25 12.08 -5.65
N PHE A 130 -8.15 12.55 -6.25
CA PHE A 130 -8.04 13.88 -6.86
C PHE A 130 -8.33 13.87 -8.36
N ARG A 131 -8.59 12.68 -8.94
CA ARG A 131 -8.90 12.51 -10.36
C ARG A 131 -10.40 12.40 -10.58
N PHE A 132 -10.86 12.75 -11.77
CA PHE A 132 -12.22 12.48 -12.20
C PHE A 132 -12.29 11.06 -12.76
N GLY A 133 -13.14 10.19 -12.21
CA GLY A 133 -13.28 8.84 -12.75
C GLY A 133 -13.92 7.84 -11.80
N GLU A 134 -13.51 6.58 -11.97
CA GLU A 134 -13.93 5.47 -11.13
C GLU A 134 -13.12 5.47 -9.83
N PHE A 135 -13.84 5.50 -8.71
CA PHE A 135 -13.24 5.42 -7.40
C PHE A 135 -13.34 3.99 -6.88
N ILE A 136 -12.31 3.58 -6.17
CA ILE A 136 -12.23 2.31 -5.45
C ILE A 136 -12.16 2.62 -3.95
N VAL A 137 -11.93 1.63 -3.09
CA VAL A 137 -11.60 1.92 -1.70
C VAL A 137 -10.29 2.72 -1.71
N ASP A 138 -10.31 3.96 -1.23
CA ASP A 138 -9.19 4.89 -1.43
C ASP A 138 -9.08 5.92 -0.31
N MET A 139 -7.91 6.53 -0.16
CA MET A 139 -7.71 7.71 0.67
C MET A 139 -6.57 8.53 0.08
N GLY A 140 -6.83 9.81 -0.18
CA GLY A 140 -5.85 10.67 -0.82
C GLY A 140 -4.85 11.29 0.15
N TRP A 141 -3.67 11.57 -0.38
CA TRP A 141 -2.68 12.42 0.26
C TRP A 141 -2.07 13.40 -0.74
N LYS A 142 -2.05 14.68 -0.37
CA LYS A 142 -1.10 15.63 -0.99
C LYS A 142 0.31 15.32 -0.47
N PRO A 143 1.36 15.44 -1.29
CA PRO A 143 2.74 15.18 -0.86
C PRO A 143 3.12 15.93 0.42
N GLN A 144 2.71 17.20 0.53
CA GLN A 144 3.03 18.06 1.67
C GLN A 144 2.34 17.60 2.97
N ALA A 145 1.07 17.19 2.86
CA ALA A 145 0.31 16.67 3.99
C ALA A 145 0.91 15.35 4.48
N MET A 146 1.28 14.45 3.56
CA MET A 146 1.88 13.17 3.91
C MET A 146 3.27 13.34 4.54
N ALA A 147 4.07 14.29 4.05
CA ALA A 147 5.38 14.59 4.63
C ALA A 147 5.25 15.08 6.07
N ASN A 148 4.33 16.01 6.32
CA ASN A 148 4.08 16.53 7.66
C ASN A 148 3.54 15.44 8.60
N TRP A 149 2.57 14.65 8.15
CA TRP A 149 2.06 13.51 8.91
C TRP A 149 3.15 12.47 9.22
N MET A 150 4.00 12.16 8.23
CA MET A 150 5.08 11.20 8.42
C MET A 150 6.07 11.66 9.47
N VAL A 151 6.47 12.94 9.44
CA VAL A 151 7.45 13.52 10.37
C VAL A 151 6.89 13.69 11.77
N ASN A 152 5.66 14.20 11.89
CA ASN A 152 5.09 14.62 13.17
C ASN A 152 4.38 13.48 13.90
N ASP A 153 3.79 12.53 13.18
CA ASP A 153 2.88 11.54 13.74
C ASP A 153 3.39 10.11 13.52
N PHE A 154 3.55 9.69 12.26
CA PHE A 154 3.76 8.29 11.93
C PHE A 154 5.16 7.77 12.28
N TRP A 155 6.21 8.48 11.88
CA TRP A 155 7.57 8.04 12.15
C TRP A 155 7.89 7.97 13.64
N PRO A 156 7.57 8.98 14.47
CA PRO A 156 7.75 8.87 15.92
C PRO A 156 6.98 7.70 16.54
N ALA A 157 5.73 7.46 16.12
CA ALA A 157 4.91 6.35 16.60
C ALA A 157 5.56 4.99 16.25
N LEU A 158 6.02 4.82 15.01
CA LEU A 158 6.70 3.60 14.58
C LEU A 158 7.99 3.35 15.38
N GLN A 159 8.82 4.37 15.56
CA GLN A 159 10.09 4.25 16.29
C GLN A 159 9.89 3.91 17.78
N ALA A 160 8.79 4.38 18.38
CA ALA A 160 8.41 4.06 19.76
C ALA A 160 7.75 2.67 19.91
N SER A 161 7.26 2.09 18.82
CA SER A 161 6.52 0.82 18.85
C SER A 161 7.42 -0.41 18.98
N GLN A 162 6.80 -1.57 19.25
CA GLN A 162 7.46 -2.87 19.17
C GLN A 162 7.71 -3.36 17.73
N SER A 163 7.32 -2.57 16.72
CA SER A 163 7.40 -2.90 15.30
C SER A 163 8.36 -1.99 14.54
N LYS A 164 9.26 -1.28 15.25
CA LYS A 164 10.23 -0.30 14.69
C LYS A 164 11.18 -0.87 13.63
N GLU A 165 11.32 -2.19 13.55
CA GLU A 165 12.06 -2.89 12.50
C GLU A 165 11.33 -2.96 11.15
N THR A 166 10.02 -2.67 11.13
CA THR A 166 9.23 -2.61 9.90
C THR A 166 9.71 -1.45 9.05
N ILE A 167 10.14 -1.72 7.82
CA ILE A 167 10.59 -0.67 6.91
C ILE A 167 9.38 0.04 6.27
N ILE A 168 9.54 1.31 5.94
CA ILE A 168 8.53 2.04 5.17
C ILE A 168 8.87 1.99 3.68
N VAL A 169 7.87 1.63 2.88
CA VAL A 169 7.91 1.69 1.42
C VAL A 169 6.87 2.69 0.98
N GLN A 170 7.32 3.87 0.55
CA GLN A 170 6.47 5.02 0.25
C GLN A 170 5.92 4.95 -1.19
N PHE A 171 5.05 5.90 -1.54
CA PHE A 171 4.48 6.17 -2.86
C PHE A 171 3.28 5.29 -3.22
N ASN A 172 3.48 3.99 -3.45
CA ASN A 172 2.44 3.00 -3.81
C ASN A 172 1.44 3.54 -4.85
N GLU A 173 1.96 4.11 -5.94
CA GLU A 173 1.17 4.82 -6.96
C GLU A 173 1.83 4.69 -8.35
N GLN A 174 1.14 5.11 -9.42
CA GLN A 174 1.61 4.96 -10.79
C GLN A 174 2.98 5.60 -11.04
N ARG A 175 3.83 4.92 -11.83
CA ARG A 175 5.13 5.48 -12.29
C ARG A 175 5.01 6.82 -13.02
N SER A 176 3.81 7.14 -13.52
CA SER A 176 3.49 8.42 -14.17
C SER A 176 3.68 9.64 -13.27
N LEU A 177 3.60 9.50 -11.95
CA LEU A 177 3.81 10.62 -11.01
C LEU A 177 5.25 10.73 -10.52
N LEU A 178 6.13 9.81 -10.93
CA LEU A 178 7.55 9.85 -10.59
C LEU A 178 8.34 10.68 -11.61
N PRO A 179 9.41 11.37 -11.17
CA PRO A 179 9.83 11.57 -9.77
C PRO A 179 9.02 12.65 -9.02
N GLY A 180 8.16 13.40 -9.71
CA GLY A 180 7.58 14.66 -9.23
C GLY A 180 6.86 14.60 -7.89
N TRP A 181 6.06 13.55 -7.63
CA TRP A 181 5.38 13.41 -6.34
C TRP A 181 6.39 13.26 -5.18
N ILE A 182 7.47 12.52 -5.39
CA ILE A 182 8.54 12.33 -4.41
C ILE A 182 9.37 13.61 -4.24
N ASP A 183 9.60 14.36 -5.33
CA ASP A 183 10.23 15.68 -5.26
C ASP A 183 9.43 16.62 -4.35
N GLU A 184 8.11 16.69 -4.52
CA GLU A 184 7.24 17.53 -3.67
C GLU A 184 7.18 17.06 -2.22
N PHE A 185 7.15 15.75 -2.00
CA PHE A 185 7.18 15.13 -0.68
C PHE A 185 8.45 15.51 0.10
N HIS A 186 9.62 15.47 -0.55
CA HIS A 186 10.89 15.90 0.04
C HIS A 186 11.00 17.42 0.19
N ALA A 187 10.47 18.18 -0.77
CA ALA A 187 10.48 19.64 -0.71
C ALA A 187 9.64 20.16 0.47
N ALA A 188 8.56 19.47 0.83
CA ALA A 188 7.72 19.80 1.97
C ALA A 188 8.47 19.64 3.31
N ASN A 189 9.21 18.53 3.48
CA ASN A 189 10.02 18.32 4.66
C ASN A 189 11.16 17.33 4.38
N LYS A 190 12.40 17.80 4.37
CA LYS A 190 13.58 16.97 4.08
C LYS A 190 13.81 15.84 5.09
N GLU A 191 13.27 15.95 6.31
CA GLU A 191 13.42 14.91 7.33
C GLU A 191 12.77 13.58 6.92
N VAL A 192 11.84 13.57 5.94
CA VAL A 192 11.24 12.34 5.43
C VAL A 192 12.25 11.40 4.80
N GLU A 193 13.38 11.92 4.31
CA GLU A 193 14.41 11.14 3.62
C GLU A 193 14.91 9.96 4.45
N LYS A 194 15.03 10.09 5.77
CA LYS A 194 15.49 9.00 6.66
C LYS A 194 14.38 8.03 7.07
N MET A 195 13.12 8.32 6.73
CA MET A 195 11.96 7.64 7.31
C MET A 195 11.41 6.51 6.45
N TYR A 196 11.94 6.33 5.22
CA TYR A 196 11.54 5.25 4.33
C TYR A 196 12.75 4.65 3.60
N ALA A 197 12.64 3.35 3.28
CA ALA A 197 13.71 2.56 2.68
C ALA A 197 13.53 2.39 1.16
N GLY A 198 12.30 2.43 0.67
CA GLY A 198 12.02 2.24 -0.75
C GLY A 198 10.77 2.95 -1.25
N ILE A 199 10.61 2.97 -2.58
CA ILE A 199 9.53 3.61 -3.31
C ILE A 199 8.81 2.52 -4.10
N ALA A 200 7.55 2.27 -3.79
CA ALA A 200 6.71 1.33 -4.53
C ALA A 200 5.96 2.06 -5.65
N HIS A 201 5.98 1.52 -6.87
CA HIS A 201 5.24 2.06 -8.01
C HIS A 201 4.28 1.01 -8.60
N HIS A 202 3.26 1.47 -9.32
CA HIS A 202 2.28 0.66 -10.04
C HIS A 202 2.38 0.91 -11.56
N TRP A 203 1.89 -0.05 -12.36
CA TRP A 203 2.13 -0.13 -13.81
C TRP A 203 0.97 0.34 -14.71
N TYR A 204 -0.15 0.80 -14.14
CA TYR A 204 -1.41 0.90 -14.89
C TYR A 204 -1.43 2.02 -15.92
N HIS A 205 -0.47 2.95 -15.85
CA HIS A 205 -0.32 4.10 -16.75
C HIS A 205 0.88 3.96 -17.70
N ASP A 206 1.45 2.76 -17.82
CA ASP A 206 2.76 2.56 -18.43
C ASP A 206 2.74 2.73 -19.95
N LYS A 207 1.58 2.49 -20.58
CA LYS A 207 1.35 2.82 -22.00
C LYS A 207 1.56 4.29 -22.33
N THR A 208 1.46 5.17 -21.33
CA THR A 208 1.64 6.63 -21.48
C THR A 208 2.74 7.18 -20.60
N SER A 209 3.50 6.32 -19.90
CA SER A 209 4.52 6.74 -18.93
C SER A 209 5.79 5.94 -19.17
N PRO A 210 6.93 6.57 -19.51
CA PRO A 210 8.15 5.83 -19.81
C PRO A 210 8.81 5.27 -18.54
N ALA A 211 9.48 4.12 -18.64
CA ALA A 211 10.27 3.58 -17.52
C ALA A 211 11.46 4.46 -17.13
N SER A 212 11.89 5.40 -17.98
CA SER A 212 12.92 6.38 -17.64
C SER A 212 12.55 7.23 -16.41
N ASN A 213 11.26 7.32 -16.05
CA ASN A 213 10.85 7.93 -14.78
C ASN A 213 11.45 7.20 -13.56
N LEU A 214 11.60 5.88 -13.64
CA LEU A 214 12.25 5.07 -12.60
C LEU A 214 13.75 5.36 -12.56
N ASP A 215 14.42 5.45 -13.72
CA ASP A 215 15.82 5.85 -13.81
C ASP A 215 16.08 7.23 -13.19
N GLU A 216 15.24 8.21 -13.53
CA GLU A 216 15.33 9.56 -12.99
C GLU A 216 15.10 9.59 -11.49
N THR A 217 14.13 8.81 -11.00
CA THR A 217 13.85 8.67 -9.56
C THR A 217 15.04 8.06 -8.83
N HIS A 218 15.62 6.97 -9.36
CA HIS A 218 16.79 6.34 -8.76
C HIS A 218 18.02 7.26 -8.77
N LYS A 219 18.25 8.02 -9.84
CA LYS A 219 19.34 9.01 -9.90
C LYS A 219 19.20 10.09 -8.83
N LYS A 220 17.97 10.53 -8.52
CA LYS A 220 17.69 11.53 -7.49
C LYS A 220 17.75 10.95 -6.07
N TYR A 221 17.31 9.71 -5.89
CA TYR A 221 17.18 9.05 -4.59
C TYR A 221 17.91 7.68 -4.60
N PRO A 222 19.23 7.66 -4.77
CA PRO A 222 19.99 6.41 -5.01
C PRO A 222 19.98 5.46 -3.81
N ASP A 223 19.78 5.98 -2.60
CA ASP A 223 19.71 5.20 -1.37
C ASP A 223 18.33 4.54 -1.15
N LYS A 224 17.37 4.76 -2.06
CA LYS A 224 16.03 4.17 -2.00
C LYS A 224 15.91 3.08 -3.04
N PHE A 225 15.53 1.88 -2.60
CA PHE A 225 15.19 0.82 -3.57
C PHE A 225 13.85 1.15 -4.24
N LEU A 226 13.73 0.83 -5.53
CA LEU A 226 12.45 0.84 -6.25
C LEU A 226 11.87 -0.57 -6.22
N ILE A 227 10.56 -0.69 -6.05
CA ILE A 227 9.85 -1.97 -6.10
C ILE A 227 8.54 -1.82 -6.87
N MET A 228 8.20 -2.78 -7.72
CA MET A 228 6.87 -2.87 -8.33
C MET A 228 5.89 -3.36 -7.25
N GLY A 229 5.03 -2.45 -6.78
CA GLY A 229 4.09 -2.72 -5.68
C GLY A 229 2.82 -3.42 -6.14
N GLU A 230 2.37 -3.13 -7.36
CA GLU A 230 1.16 -3.70 -7.94
C GLU A 230 1.19 -3.65 -9.47
N ALA A 231 0.84 -4.79 -10.08
CA ALA A 231 0.68 -4.94 -11.51
C ALA A 231 -0.49 -5.91 -11.77
N SER A 232 -1.36 -5.56 -12.71
CA SER A 232 -2.40 -6.45 -13.23
C SER A 232 -2.69 -6.15 -14.69
N CYS A 233 -2.74 -7.18 -15.53
CA CYS A 233 -3.10 -7.05 -16.93
C CYS A 233 -4.62 -6.87 -17.07
N GLU A 234 -5.07 -6.60 -18.29
CA GLU A 234 -6.49 -6.65 -18.65
C GLU A 234 -7.40 -5.62 -17.93
N ARG A 235 -6.84 -4.46 -17.52
CA ARG A 235 -7.65 -3.24 -17.32
C ARG A 235 -8.15 -2.75 -18.69
N GLY A 236 -9.29 -3.26 -19.15
CA GLY A 236 -9.83 -2.82 -20.43
C GLY A 236 -11.16 -3.47 -20.80
N ASP A 237 -12.20 -2.64 -20.81
CA ASP A 237 -13.57 -2.94 -21.23
C ASP A 237 -14.35 -3.85 -20.26
N LYS A 238 -15.16 -3.22 -19.39
CA LYS A 238 -16.11 -3.89 -18.48
C LYS A 238 -17.14 -4.77 -19.21
N THR A 239 -17.23 -4.68 -20.54
CA THR A 239 -18.11 -5.51 -21.37
C THR A 239 -17.46 -6.81 -21.84
N LYS A 240 -16.16 -7.01 -21.59
CA LYS A 240 -15.43 -8.25 -21.91
C LYS A 240 -15.12 -9.04 -20.64
N SER A 241 -14.94 -10.35 -20.81
CA SER A 241 -14.37 -11.18 -19.75
C SER A 241 -13.01 -10.61 -19.37
N VAL A 242 -12.87 -10.20 -18.12
CA VAL A 242 -11.60 -9.76 -17.48
C VAL A 242 -10.60 -10.92 -17.30
N ILE A 243 -11.00 -12.13 -17.70
CA ILE A 243 -10.17 -13.33 -17.65
C ILE A 243 -10.06 -13.87 -19.07
N ASN A 244 -8.85 -13.78 -19.64
CA ASN A 244 -8.50 -14.42 -20.90
C ASN A 244 -7.58 -15.64 -20.66
N LEU A 245 -8.19 -16.83 -20.49
CA LEU A 245 -7.45 -18.06 -20.23
C LEU A 245 -6.54 -18.42 -21.41
N GLY A 246 -5.24 -18.55 -21.14
CA GLY A 246 -4.23 -18.87 -22.17
C GLY A 246 -3.72 -17.66 -22.97
N SER A 247 -3.98 -16.44 -22.50
CA SER A 247 -3.49 -15.20 -23.12
C SER A 247 -1.96 -15.12 -23.12
N TRP A 248 -1.34 -15.39 -24.28
CA TRP A 248 0.10 -15.24 -24.45
C TRP A 248 0.54 -13.77 -24.39
N SER A 249 -0.25 -12.86 -24.99
CA SER A 249 0.02 -11.43 -24.94
C SER A 249 -0.02 -10.88 -23.51
N GLY A 250 -0.94 -11.39 -22.67
CA GLY A 250 -0.96 -11.02 -21.25
C GLY A 250 0.33 -11.44 -20.55
N ALA A 251 0.86 -12.64 -20.83
CA ALA A 251 2.14 -13.07 -20.28
C ALA A 251 3.33 -12.22 -20.79
N GLU A 252 3.32 -11.84 -22.07
CA GLU A 252 4.32 -10.93 -22.66
C GLU A 252 4.31 -9.57 -21.97
N ASP A 253 3.14 -8.99 -21.70
CA ASP A 253 3.02 -7.70 -20.98
C ASP A 253 3.74 -7.76 -19.61
N TYR A 254 3.53 -8.83 -18.82
CA TYR A 254 4.25 -9.01 -17.54
C TYR A 254 5.76 -9.15 -17.73
N ILE A 255 6.19 -9.97 -18.69
CA ILE A 255 7.63 -10.23 -18.90
C ILE A 255 8.34 -8.98 -19.39
N HIS A 256 7.72 -8.21 -20.29
CA HIS A 256 8.29 -6.97 -20.80
C HIS A 256 8.45 -5.93 -19.70
N ASP A 257 7.44 -5.75 -18.85
CA ASP A 257 7.51 -4.81 -17.73
C ASP A 257 8.57 -5.22 -16.69
N ILE A 258 8.71 -6.52 -16.39
CA ILE A 258 9.75 -7.00 -15.46
C ILE A 258 11.18 -6.76 -15.98
N ILE A 259 11.36 -6.74 -17.31
CA ILE A 259 12.65 -6.51 -17.95
C ILE A 259 12.98 -5.02 -18.07
N GLU A 260 11.97 -4.17 -18.20
CA GLU A 260 12.10 -2.70 -18.31
C GLU A 260 12.68 -2.08 -17.02
#